data_AF-A0A917KLW5-F1
#
_entry.id   AF-A0A917KLW5-F1
#
_cell.length_a   1.000
_cell.length_b   1.000
_cell.length_c   1.000
_cell.angle_alpha   90.00
_cell.angle_beta   90.00
_cell.angle_gamma   90.00
#
_symmetry.space_group_name_H-M   'P 1'
#
loop_
_entity.id
_entity.type
_entity.pdbx_description
1 polymer ?
#
loop_
_entity_poly.entity_id
_entity_poly.type
_entity_poly.pdbx_seq_one_letter_code
_entity_poly.pdbx_strand_id
1 'polypeptide(L)'
;MNELDTLKALLDAGHIKLGVHIRRMNSPGSPIYRSWENVWPPALVLLASVVALKWGGMLLELMGIQQGAAWLATAVLGLGCWWWISKIMPKVKDGVFDRTTAYALQSPAHFDVLWGQGILSFYAKMPDGTERAATRRDSWRDFVTAIDVELKGQG
;
A
#
# COMPACT_ATOMS: atom_id res chain seq x y z
N MET A 1 -10.19 18.27 23.21
CA MET A 1 -9.93 17.30 22.13
C MET A 1 -8.70 16.51 22.52
N ASN A 2 -8.73 15.19 22.36
CA ASN A 2 -7.54 14.36 22.49
C ASN A 2 -6.60 14.66 21.30
N GLU A 3 -5.28 14.50 21.41
CA GLU A 3 -4.35 14.79 20.31
C GLU A 3 -4.64 13.92 19.08
N LEU A 4 -5.19 12.73 19.29
CA LEU A 4 -5.65 11.85 18.22
C LEU A 4 -6.87 12.42 17.46
N ASP A 5 -7.78 13.11 18.15
CA ASP A 5 -8.95 13.74 17.52
C ASP A 5 -8.51 14.96 16.71
N THR A 6 -7.54 15.73 17.22
CA THR A 6 -6.91 16.82 16.47
C THR A 6 -6.21 16.29 15.23
N LEU A 7 -5.45 15.19 15.34
CA LEU A 7 -4.83 14.54 14.19
C LEU A 7 -5.86 14.12 13.14
N LYS A 8 -6.98 13.50 13.54
CA LYS A 8 -8.06 13.12 12.62
C LYS A 8 -8.62 14.34 11.89
N ALA A 9 -8.90 15.42 12.60
CA ALA A 9 -9.38 16.66 11.99
C ALA A 9 -8.39 17.24 10.97
N LEU A 10 -7.08 17.21 11.27
CA LEU A 10 -6.04 17.71 10.34
C LEU A 10 -5.84 16.81 9.12
N LEU A 11 -6.03 15.48 9.27
CA LEU A 11 -6.03 14.53 8.16
C LEU A 11 -7.26 14.74 7.26
N ASP A 12 -8.45 14.90 7.84
CA ASP A 12 -9.70 15.11 7.12
C ASP A 12 -9.71 16.45 6.36
N ALA A 13 -9.11 17.49 6.93
CA ALA A 13 -8.89 18.78 6.26
C ALA A 13 -7.78 18.74 5.19
N GLY A 14 -7.03 17.64 5.08
CA GLY A 14 -5.95 17.47 4.09
C GLY A 14 -4.68 18.28 4.38
N HIS A 15 -4.56 18.87 5.57
CA HIS A 15 -3.37 19.63 5.98
C HIS A 15 -2.18 18.71 6.29
N ILE A 16 -2.46 17.51 6.80
CA ILE A 16 -1.45 16.48 7.06
C ILE A 16 -1.74 15.27 6.17
N LYS A 17 -0.68 14.69 5.62
CA LYS A 17 -0.69 13.38 4.97
C LYS A 17 0.06 12.38 5.83
N LEU A 18 -0.58 11.24 6.09
CA LEU A 18 0.04 10.11 6.75
C LEU A 18 0.76 9.24 5.71
N GLY A 19 2.05 9.02 5.92
CA GLY A 19 2.85 8.01 5.23
C GLY A 19 2.89 6.71 6.02
N VAL A 20 2.84 5.57 5.32
CA VAL A 20 2.92 4.24 5.90
C VAL A 20 4.03 3.45 5.22
N HIS A 21 4.86 2.77 6.01
CA HIS A 21 5.86 1.84 5.51
C HIS A 21 5.24 0.50 5.07
N ILE A 22 4.60 0.51 3.91
CA ILE A 22 3.78 -0.61 3.37
C ILE A 22 4.51 -1.95 3.41
N ARG A 23 5.81 -2.01 3.08
CA ARG A 23 6.58 -3.27 3.04
C ARG A 23 6.66 -3.97 4.41
N ARG A 24 6.70 -3.22 5.52
CA ARG A 24 6.73 -3.77 6.88
C ARG A 24 5.34 -4.17 7.35
N MET A 25 4.32 -3.49 6.84
CA MET A 25 2.94 -3.79 7.18
C MET A 25 2.35 -4.94 6.35
N ASN A 26 2.92 -5.19 5.16
CA ASN A 26 2.63 -6.36 4.32
C ASN A 26 3.64 -7.51 4.53
N SER A 27 4.10 -7.73 5.76
CA SER A 27 4.93 -8.89 6.11
C SER A 27 4.31 -9.73 7.23
N PRO A 28 4.61 -11.04 7.29
CA PRO A 28 4.15 -11.91 8.37
C PRO A 28 4.44 -11.33 9.75
N GLY A 29 3.47 -11.40 10.66
CA GLY A 29 3.58 -10.83 12.01
C GLY A 29 3.00 -9.41 12.15
N SER A 30 2.65 -8.73 11.05
CA SER A 30 1.86 -7.50 11.11
C SER A 30 0.38 -7.83 11.39
N PRO A 31 -0.31 -7.05 12.24
CA PRO A 31 -1.72 -7.28 12.60
C PRO A 31 -2.68 -7.17 11.41
N ILE A 32 -2.24 -6.54 10.31
CA ILE A 32 -3.07 -6.35 9.11
C ILE A 32 -2.64 -7.21 7.92
N TYR A 33 -1.65 -8.10 8.12
CA TYR A 33 -1.12 -8.93 7.06
C TYR A 33 -2.14 -9.97 6.61
N ARG A 34 -2.33 -10.05 5.28
CA ARG A 34 -3.19 -11.07 4.65
C ARG A 34 -2.37 -11.87 3.66
N SER A 35 -1.92 -13.05 4.06
CA SER A 35 -1.09 -13.93 3.23
C SER A 35 -1.68 -14.18 1.86
N TRP A 36 -3.01 -14.35 1.79
CA TRP A 36 -3.71 -14.64 0.55
C TRP A 36 -3.48 -13.58 -0.53
N GLU A 37 -3.44 -12.28 -0.18
CA GLU A 37 -3.27 -11.16 -1.13
C GLU A 37 -1.94 -11.22 -1.90
N ASN A 38 -0.93 -11.88 -1.34
CA ASN A 38 0.38 -12.07 -1.99
C ASN A 38 0.49 -13.41 -2.74
N VAL A 39 -0.40 -14.37 -2.45
CA VAL A 39 -0.33 -15.75 -2.99
C VAL A 39 -1.25 -15.95 -4.19
N TRP A 40 -2.48 -15.44 -4.13
CA TRP A 40 -3.46 -15.71 -5.18
C TRP A 40 -3.08 -15.09 -6.55
N PRO A 41 -2.47 -13.89 -6.65
CA PRO A 41 -2.11 -13.35 -7.96
C PRO A 41 -1.03 -14.16 -8.70
N PRO A 42 0.13 -14.50 -8.11
CA PRO A 42 1.11 -15.34 -8.79
C PRO A 42 0.59 -16.76 -9.04
N ALA A 43 -0.19 -17.33 -8.11
CA ALA A 43 -0.79 -18.64 -8.32
C ALA A 43 -1.72 -18.65 -9.55
N LEU A 44 -2.56 -17.62 -9.72
CA LEU A 44 -3.45 -17.48 -10.87
C LEU A 44 -2.66 -17.35 -12.18
N VAL A 45 -1.62 -16.50 -12.20
CA VAL A 45 -0.78 -16.32 -13.39
C VAL A 45 -0.09 -17.64 -13.77
N LEU A 46 0.49 -18.34 -12.80
CA LEU A 46 1.15 -19.62 -13.04
C LEU A 46 0.19 -20.70 -13.54
N LEU A 47 -0.99 -20.82 -12.92
CA LEU A 47 -2.01 -21.77 -13.36
C LEU A 47 -2.48 -21.46 -14.78
N ALA A 48 -2.72 -20.18 -15.09
CA ALA A 48 -3.10 -19.76 -16.45
C ALA A 48 -2.01 -20.09 -17.47
N SER A 49 -0.73 -19.86 -17.15
CA SER A 49 0.40 -20.22 -18.01
C SER A 49 0.52 -21.73 -18.22
N VAL A 50 0.32 -22.54 -17.19
CA VAL A 50 0.33 -24.02 -17.30
C VAL A 50 -0.82 -24.51 -18.16
N VAL A 51 -2.02 -23.94 -17.99
CA VAL A 51 -3.19 -24.27 -18.81
C VAL A 51 -2.94 -23.89 -20.28
N ALA A 52 -2.38 -22.70 -20.52
CA ALA A 52 -2.01 -22.25 -21.87
C ALA A 52 -0.96 -23.18 -22.51
N LEU A 53 0.03 -23.63 -21.74
CA LEU A 53 1.06 -24.56 -22.21
C LEU A 53 0.47 -25.94 -22.54
N LYS A 54 -0.41 -26.47 -21.68
CA LYS A 54 -0.93 -27.84 -21.82
C LYS A 54 -2.05 -27.95 -22.85
N TRP A 55 -2.92 -26.95 -22.94
CA TRP A 55 -4.17 -27.03 -23.70
C TRP A 55 -4.28 -25.96 -24.79
N GLY A 56 -3.71 -24.77 -24.56
CA GLY A 56 -3.82 -23.66 -25.51
C GLY A 56 -2.95 -23.82 -26.76
N GLY A 57 -1.84 -24.55 -26.65
CA GLY A 57 -0.94 -24.82 -27.77
C GLY A 57 -1.49 -25.70 -28.88
N MET A 58 -2.44 -26.58 -28.55
CA MET A 58 -3.00 -27.53 -29.51
C MET A 58 -3.60 -26.83 -30.73
N LEU A 59 -4.26 -25.68 -30.53
CA LEU A 59 -4.83 -24.89 -31.63
C LEU A 59 -3.74 -24.23 -32.50
N LEU A 60 -2.66 -23.71 -31.89
CA LEU A 60 -1.57 -23.08 -32.64
C LEU A 60 -0.69 -24.11 -33.38
N GLU A 61 -0.52 -25.30 -32.81
CA GLU A 61 0.17 -26.43 -33.45
C GLU A 61 -0.64 -26.96 -34.64
N LEU A 62 -1.97 -27.04 -34.53
CA LEU A 62 -2.86 -27.35 -35.65
C LEU A 62 -2.78 -26.31 -36.79
N MET A 63 -2.43 -25.06 -36.47
CA MET A 63 -2.18 -24.00 -37.45
C MET A 63 -0.74 -24.00 -38.01
N GLY A 64 0.08 -25.00 -37.67
CA GLY A 64 1.43 -25.18 -38.20
C GLY A 64 2.54 -24.47 -37.42
N ILE A 65 2.25 -23.89 -36.26
CA ILE A 65 3.27 -23.25 -35.42
C ILE A 65 3.90 -24.32 -34.52
N GLN A 66 5.10 -24.75 -34.89
CA GLN A 66 5.80 -25.91 -34.32
C GLN A 66 6.16 -25.79 -32.82
N GLN A 67 5.84 -24.66 -32.16
CA GLN A 67 6.00 -24.41 -30.72
C GLN A 67 4.88 -23.51 -30.15
N GLY A 68 3.68 -23.57 -30.74
CA GLY A 68 2.58 -22.67 -30.41
C GLY A 68 2.21 -22.67 -28.92
N ALA A 69 2.29 -23.84 -28.28
CA ALA A 69 2.09 -24.01 -26.84
C ALA A 69 3.01 -23.15 -25.98
N ALA A 70 4.32 -23.18 -26.28
CA ALA A 70 5.33 -22.49 -25.50
C ALA A 70 5.22 -20.97 -25.67
N TRP A 71 4.97 -20.50 -26.90
CA TRP A 71 4.76 -19.08 -27.19
C TRP A 71 3.52 -18.54 -26.49
N LEU A 72 2.40 -19.27 -26.53
CA LEU A 72 1.18 -18.86 -25.85
C LEU A 72 1.38 -18.82 -24.33
N ALA A 73 2.00 -19.85 -23.74
CA ALA A 73 2.28 -19.88 -22.32
C ALA A 73 3.16 -18.71 -21.87
N THR A 74 4.18 -18.38 -22.68
CA THR A 74 5.08 -17.25 -22.43
C THR A 74 4.34 -15.91 -22.52
N ALA A 75 3.48 -15.75 -23.54
CA ALA A 75 2.66 -14.56 -23.68
C ALA A 75 1.70 -14.38 -22.49
N VAL A 76 1.03 -15.46 -22.07
CA VAL A 76 0.14 -15.46 -20.89
C VAL A 76 0.91 -15.14 -19.62
N LEU A 77 2.11 -15.71 -19.44
CA LEU A 77 2.97 -15.42 -18.29
C LEU A 77 3.38 -13.94 -18.27
N GLY A 78 3.86 -13.41 -19.39
CA GLY A 78 4.28 -12.02 -19.52
C GLY A 78 3.13 -11.04 -19.25
N LEU A 79 1.97 -11.26 -19.89
CA LEU A 79 0.77 -10.44 -19.69
C LEU A 79 0.22 -10.57 -18.26
N GLY A 80 0.27 -11.78 -17.68
CA GLY A 80 -0.15 -12.03 -16.31
C GLY A 80 0.73 -11.31 -15.30
N CYS A 81 2.06 -11.36 -15.46
CA CYS A 81 3.01 -10.61 -14.65
C CYS A 81 2.81 -9.10 -14.78
N TRP A 82 2.62 -8.60 -16.00
CA TRP A 82 2.30 -7.19 -16.24
C TRP A 82 1.01 -6.78 -15.52
N TRP A 83 -0.06 -7.56 -15.68
CA TRP A 83 -1.34 -7.31 -15.00
C TRP A 83 -1.18 -7.32 -13.47
N TRP A 84 -0.45 -8.29 -12.93
CA TRP A 84 -0.21 -8.39 -11.49
C TRP A 84 0.52 -7.15 -10.96
N ILE A 85 1.65 -6.78 -11.57
CA ILE A 85 2.46 -5.64 -11.12
C ILE A 85 1.73 -4.31 -11.32
N SER A 86 1.06 -4.14 -12.46
CA SER A 86 0.46 -2.85 -12.84
C SER A 86 -0.94 -2.62 -12.28
N LYS A 87 -1.71 -3.67 -11.99
CA LYS A 87 -3.11 -3.55 -11.55
C LYS A 87 -3.39 -4.10 -10.15
N ILE A 88 -2.77 -5.21 -9.78
CA ILE A 88 -3.07 -5.86 -8.50
C ILE A 88 -2.15 -5.35 -7.39
N MET A 89 -0.86 -5.20 -7.64
CA MET A 89 0.08 -4.70 -6.63
C MET A 89 -0.28 -3.31 -6.10
N PRO A 90 -0.73 -2.33 -6.91
CA PRO A 90 -1.20 -1.04 -6.40
C PRO A 90 -2.40 -1.21 -5.47
N LYS A 91 -3.40 -2.03 -5.85
CA LYS A 91 -4.58 -2.29 -5.01
C LYS A 91 -4.24 -2.94 -3.66
N VAL A 92 -3.26 -3.84 -3.65
CA VAL A 92 -2.76 -4.45 -2.40
C VAL A 92 -2.07 -3.40 -1.54
N LYS A 93 -1.25 -2.53 -2.14
CA LYS A 93 -0.59 -1.42 -1.42
C LYS A 93 -1.61 -0.47 -0.80
N ASP A 94 -2.63 -0.06 -1.56
CA ASP A 94 -3.71 0.82 -1.10
C ASP A 94 -4.51 0.15 0.04
N GLY A 95 -4.90 -1.12 -0.12
CA GLY A 95 -5.60 -1.85 0.93
C GLY A 95 -4.76 -2.05 2.21
N VAL A 96 -3.45 -2.23 2.10
CA VAL A 96 -2.54 -2.28 3.25
C VAL A 96 -2.42 -0.91 3.91
N PHE A 97 -2.35 0.17 3.12
CA PHE A 97 -2.36 1.53 3.63
C PHE A 97 -3.64 1.81 4.42
N ASP A 98 -4.81 1.58 3.84
CA ASP A 98 -6.11 1.85 4.46
C ASP A 98 -6.27 1.10 5.78
N ARG A 99 -5.93 -0.19 5.80
CA ARG A 99 -5.99 -1.00 7.02
C ARG A 99 -4.99 -0.54 8.08
N THR A 100 -3.79 -0.11 7.67
CA THR A 100 -2.79 0.41 8.61
C THR A 100 -3.29 1.70 9.23
N THR A 101 -3.79 2.62 8.41
CA THR A 101 -4.31 3.91 8.85
C THR A 101 -5.52 3.72 9.77
N ALA A 102 -6.47 2.86 9.39
CA ALA A 102 -7.60 2.52 10.23
C ALA A 102 -7.17 1.94 11.58
N TYR A 103 -6.22 1.00 11.58
CA TYR A 103 -5.69 0.40 12.81
C TYR A 103 -4.94 1.41 13.69
N ALA A 104 -4.15 2.29 13.09
CA ALA A 104 -3.42 3.35 13.78
C ALA A 104 -4.37 4.36 14.43
N LEU A 105 -5.46 4.74 13.74
CA LEU A 105 -6.41 5.75 14.21
C LEU A 105 -7.49 5.22 15.17
N GLN A 106 -7.52 3.91 15.42
CA GLN A 106 -8.43 3.29 16.40
C GLN A 106 -8.06 3.64 17.84
N SER A 107 -6.77 3.69 18.19
CA SER A 107 -6.34 4.01 19.54
C SER A 107 -5.00 4.76 19.56
N PRO A 108 -4.78 5.67 20.52
CA PRO A 108 -3.49 6.34 20.66
C PRO A 108 -2.34 5.36 20.89
N ALA A 109 -2.58 4.28 21.64
CA ALA A 109 -1.57 3.26 21.92
C ALA A 109 -1.11 2.52 20.66
N HIS A 110 -2.03 2.17 19.76
CA HIS A 110 -1.66 1.58 18.47
C HIS A 110 -0.84 2.55 17.63
N PHE A 111 -1.24 3.82 17.62
CA PHE A 111 -0.51 4.87 16.93
C PHE A 111 0.93 4.98 17.46
N ASP A 112 1.11 5.06 18.78
CA ASP A 112 2.42 5.19 19.43
C ASP A 112 3.34 4.01 19.11
N VAL A 113 2.81 2.78 19.13
CA VAL A 113 3.57 1.57 18.75
C VAL A 113 4.04 1.65 17.30
N LEU A 114 3.13 1.95 16.37
CA LEU A 114 3.47 2.04 14.95
C LEU A 114 4.42 3.22 14.64
N TRP A 115 4.25 4.35 15.33
CA TRP A 115 5.14 5.49 15.23
C TRP A 115 6.55 5.16 15.74
N GLY A 116 6.66 4.58 16.93
CA GLY A 116 7.95 4.18 17.52
C GLY A 116 8.70 3.13 16.68
N GLN A 117 7.97 2.24 16.01
CA GLN A 117 8.53 1.28 15.04
C GLN A 117 8.98 1.93 13.71
N GLY A 118 8.68 3.21 13.50
CA GLY A 118 8.95 3.92 12.25
C GLY A 118 8.13 3.41 11.07
N ILE A 119 6.94 2.88 11.35
CA ILE A 119 5.99 2.45 10.33
C ILE A 119 5.18 3.65 9.82
N LEU A 120 4.95 4.64 10.68
CA LEU A 120 4.24 5.87 10.34
C LEU A 120 5.23 7.01 10.16
N SER A 121 4.85 7.93 9.28
CA SER A 121 5.52 9.21 9.08
C SER A 121 4.47 10.26 8.72
N PHE A 122 4.72 11.52 9.03
CA PHE A 122 3.87 12.61 8.57
C PHE A 122 4.55 13.45 7.51
N TYR A 123 3.71 14.04 6.67
CA TYR A 123 4.08 15.05 5.72
C TYR A 123 2.96 16.10 5.68
N ALA A 124 3.28 17.35 6.00
CA ALA A 124 2.35 18.46 6.00
C ALA A 124 2.86 19.53 5.03
N LYS A 125 1.93 20.08 4.24
CA LYS A 125 2.20 21.23 3.39
C LYS A 125 1.53 22.44 4.02
N MET A 126 2.34 23.40 4.41
CA MET A 126 1.90 24.60 5.10
C MET A 126 1.34 25.63 4.09
N PRO A 127 0.48 26.56 4.53
CA PRO A 127 -0.09 27.60 3.66
C PRO A 127 0.95 28.55 3.06
N ASP A 128 2.08 28.72 3.76
CA ASP A 128 3.26 29.48 3.31
C ASP A 128 4.07 28.76 2.21
N GLY A 129 3.65 27.56 1.82
CA GLY A 129 4.33 26.72 0.83
C GLY A 129 5.46 25.87 1.40
N THR A 130 5.76 25.96 2.70
CA THR A 130 6.79 25.13 3.33
C THR A 130 6.30 23.70 3.55
N GLU A 131 7.22 22.75 3.47
CA GLU A 131 6.94 21.33 3.66
C GLU A 131 7.58 20.89 4.97
N ARG A 132 6.77 20.30 5.86
CA ARG A 132 7.25 19.75 7.13
C ARG A 132 6.99 18.26 7.16
N ALA A 133 8.02 17.48 7.49
CA ALA A 133 7.91 16.05 7.67
C ALA A 133 8.29 15.67 9.10
N ALA A 134 7.59 14.70 9.67
CA ALA A 134 7.93 14.12 10.96
C ALA A 134 8.05 12.60 10.83
N THR A 135 9.02 12.05 11.55
CA THR A 135 9.35 10.62 11.55
C THR A 135 9.41 10.12 12.99
N ARG A 136 9.72 8.83 13.18
CA ARG A 136 9.85 8.21 14.51
C ARG A 136 10.78 8.93 15.51
N ARG A 137 11.69 9.78 15.02
CA ARG A 137 12.62 10.55 15.85
C ARG A 137 11.95 11.75 16.51
N ASP A 138 10.83 12.17 15.93
CA ASP A 138 10.08 13.34 16.33
C ASP A 138 8.85 12.90 17.15
N SER A 139 8.42 13.76 18.07
CA SER A 139 7.15 13.58 18.78
C SER A 139 6.01 13.94 17.84
N TRP A 140 5.21 12.94 17.49
CA TRP A 140 4.06 13.16 16.60
C TRP A 140 3.00 14.07 17.22
N ARG A 141 2.89 14.07 18.56
CA ARG A 141 1.95 14.90 19.32
C ARG A 141 2.35 16.37 19.24
N ASP A 142 3.63 16.64 19.41
CA ASP A 142 4.18 17.99 19.32
C ASP A 142 4.05 18.52 17.90
N PHE A 143 4.28 17.67 16.89
CA PHE A 143 4.10 18.00 15.48
C PHE A 143 2.64 18.38 15.15
N VAL A 144 1.67 17.57 15.57
CA VAL A 144 0.23 17.83 15.36
C VAL A 144 -0.20 19.12 16.06
N THR A 145 0.26 19.33 17.29
CA THR A 145 -0.07 20.53 18.07
C THR A 145 0.54 21.79 17.44
N ALA A 146 1.79 21.73 16.99
CA ALA A 146 2.45 22.84 16.32
C ALA A 146 1.70 23.26 15.05
N ILE A 147 1.25 22.29 14.24
CA ILE A 147 0.49 22.57 13.02
C ILE A 147 -0.89 23.15 13.33
N ASP A 148 -1.62 22.59 14.30
CA ASP A 148 -2.94 23.09 14.70
C ASP A 148 -2.88 24.55 15.19
N VAL A 149 -1.88 24.88 16.01
CA VAL A 149 -1.65 26.24 16.49
C VAL A 149 -1.32 27.19 15.35
N GLU A 150 -0.44 26.78 14.44
CA GLU A 150 -0.01 27.61 13.31
C GLU A 150 -1.15 27.86 12.31
N LEU A 151 -2.00 26.87 12.06
CA LEU A 151 -3.20 27.03 11.22
C LEU A 151 -4.26 27.93 11.89
N LYS A 152 -4.48 27.79 13.20
CA LYS A 152 -5.43 28.65 13.95
C LYS A 152 -4.95 30.08 14.11
N GLY A 153 -3.64 30.31 14.18
CA GLY A 153 -3.04 31.65 14.28
C GLY A 153 -3.08 32.46 12.98
N GLN A 154 -3.49 31.86 11.86
CA GLN A 154 -3.62 32.51 10.56
C GLN A 154 -5.07 32.85 10.17
N GLY A 155 -6.06 32.48 11.01
CA GLY A 155 -7.47 32.83 10.83
C GLY A 155 -7.89 34.07 11.61
#